data_AF-A0A2A4EXC1-F1
#
_entry.id   AF-A0A2A4EXC1-F1
#
_cell.length_a   1.000
_cell.length_b   1.000
_cell.length_c   1.000
_cell.angle_alpha   90.00
_cell.angle_beta   90.00
_cell.angle_gamma   90.00
#
_symmetry.space_group_name_H-M   'P 1'
#
loop_
_entity.id
_entity.type
_entity.pdbx_description
1 polymer ?
#
loop_
_entity_poly.entity_id
_entity_poly.type
_entity_poly.pdbx_seq_one_letter_code
_entity_poly.pdbx_strand_id
1 'polypeptide(L)'
;MRASRHRAGCTDALAAARHCHGAPLNSIPVPSALPVVRPSACPGLVRVVPAADGGLCRIKLPGGRVDARQARAIAAVARAHGSGVIEATNRANLQLRGIRDGEAPALTAALLGAGLGPLVDAGGDAAALAASDDVRNLLLSPLAGRDPAALIDSAALAAPLFDMLAREPRRFELSPKFSIQLDGGEAVAALDH
;
A
#
# COMPACT_ATOMS: atom_id res chain seq x y z
N MET A 1 -27.96 -6.01 -56.51
CA MET A 1 -26.57 -6.44 -56.74
C MET A 1 -25.93 -6.64 -55.37
N ARG A 2 -25.77 -7.90 -54.95
CA ARG A 2 -25.16 -8.33 -53.68
C ARG A 2 -23.65 -8.47 -53.84
N ALA A 3 -22.89 -8.01 -52.86
CA ALA A 3 -21.66 -8.64 -52.35
C ALA A 3 -21.41 -8.00 -50.95
N SER A 4 -21.61 -8.63 -49.79
CA SER A 4 -21.18 -9.92 -49.22
C SER A 4 -19.78 -9.90 -48.59
N ARG A 5 -19.78 -9.80 -47.25
CA ARG A 5 -18.87 -10.41 -46.23
C ARG A 5 -17.43 -9.84 -46.20
N HIS A 6 -16.78 -9.61 -45.05
CA HIS A 6 -16.82 -10.34 -43.79
C HIS A 6 -16.57 -9.41 -42.57
N ARG A 7 -17.44 -9.53 -41.55
CA ARG A 7 -17.05 -9.29 -40.16
C ARG A 7 -16.17 -10.46 -39.71
N ALA A 8 -14.93 -10.18 -39.32
CA ALA A 8 -14.24 -10.97 -38.29
C ALA A 8 -14.58 -10.26 -36.97
N GLY A 9 -15.26 -10.84 -35.99
CA GLY A 9 -15.09 -12.20 -35.50
C GLY A 9 -13.97 -12.23 -34.47
N CYS A 10 -13.99 -11.32 -33.49
CA CYS A 10 -13.16 -11.41 -32.29
C CYS A 10 -14.06 -11.87 -31.13
N THR A 11 -14.56 -13.10 -31.24
CA THR A 11 -15.36 -13.77 -30.20
C THR A 11 -14.74 -15.08 -29.72
N ASP A 12 -13.51 -15.41 -30.10
CA ASP A 12 -12.84 -16.67 -29.72
C ASP A 12 -11.43 -16.45 -29.12
N ALA A 13 -11.35 -15.65 -28.06
CA ALA A 13 -10.13 -15.59 -27.22
C ALA A 13 -10.43 -15.75 -25.71
N LEU A 14 -11.60 -16.27 -25.35
CA LEU A 14 -12.02 -16.50 -23.96
C LEU A 14 -12.19 -17.99 -23.60
N ALA A 15 -11.91 -18.91 -24.52
CA ALA A 15 -12.16 -20.35 -24.32
C ALA A 15 -10.91 -21.21 -24.01
N ALA A 16 -9.79 -20.62 -23.58
CA ALA A 16 -8.57 -21.39 -23.28
C ALA A 16 -7.89 -21.02 -21.95
N ALA A 17 -8.61 -20.45 -20.98
CA ALA A 17 -8.17 -20.43 -19.59
C ALA A 17 -8.33 -21.83 -18.98
N ARG A 18 -7.41 -22.73 -19.33
CA ARG A 18 -7.25 -24.01 -18.62
C ARG A 18 -7.03 -23.68 -17.15
N HIS A 19 -7.86 -24.27 -16.29
CA HIS A 19 -7.65 -24.24 -14.84
C HIS A 19 -6.23 -24.72 -14.55
N CYS A 20 -5.34 -23.81 -14.17
CA CYS A 20 -4.04 -24.15 -13.62
C CYS A 20 -4.28 -24.78 -12.24
N HIS A 21 -4.48 -26.10 -12.21
CA HIS A 21 -4.33 -26.86 -10.98
C HIS A 21 -2.90 -26.68 -10.48
N GLY A 22 -2.79 -26.32 -9.20
CA GLY A 22 -1.57 -25.83 -8.57
C GLY A 22 -0.38 -26.77 -8.72
N ALA A 23 0.69 -26.26 -9.33
CA ALA A 23 2.02 -26.65 -8.92
C ALA A 23 2.34 -25.83 -7.66
N PRO A 24 2.73 -26.46 -6.52
CA PRO A 24 3.21 -25.71 -5.38
C PRO A 24 4.44 -24.92 -5.85
N LEU A 25 4.46 -23.61 -5.56
CA LEU A 25 5.67 -22.81 -5.69
C LEU A 25 6.73 -23.49 -4.83
N ASN A 26 7.70 -24.15 -5.46
CA ASN A 26 8.80 -24.81 -4.75
C ASN A 26 9.47 -23.77 -3.85
N SER A 27 9.24 -23.86 -2.54
CA SER A 27 9.98 -23.09 -1.55
C SER A 27 11.38 -23.67 -1.48
N ILE A 28 12.32 -23.08 -2.23
CA ILE A 28 13.74 -23.33 -1.98
C ILE A 28 14.01 -22.87 -0.54
N PRO A 29 14.54 -23.73 0.36
CA PRO A 29 14.91 -23.32 1.70
C PRO A 29 16.08 -22.34 1.60
N VAL A 30 15.78 -21.04 1.70
CA VAL A 30 16.79 -20.01 1.91
C VAL A 30 17.03 -19.95 3.42
N PRO A 31 18.30 -19.98 3.90
CA PRO A 31 18.58 -19.87 5.32
C PRO A 31 17.91 -18.63 5.91
N SER A 32 17.12 -18.82 6.96
CA SER A 32 16.48 -17.74 7.71
C SER A 32 17.56 -16.86 8.32
N ALA A 33 17.90 -15.77 7.64
CA ALA A 33 18.70 -14.72 8.24
C ALA A 33 17.83 -14.08 9.33
N LEU A 34 18.35 -14.00 10.56
CA LEU A 34 17.73 -13.22 11.62
C LEU A 34 17.38 -11.82 11.07
N PRO A 35 16.19 -11.27 11.40
CA PRO A 35 15.75 -10.01 10.82
C PRO A 35 16.72 -8.91 11.25
N VAL A 36 17.66 -8.58 10.37
CA VAL A 36 18.48 -7.38 10.51
C VAL A 36 17.53 -6.23 10.20
N VAL A 37 17.04 -5.58 11.26
CA VAL A 37 16.33 -4.30 11.16
C VAL A 37 17.31 -3.31 10.54
N ARG A 38 17.23 -3.14 9.23
CA ARG A 38 18.04 -2.15 8.52
C ARG A 38 17.58 -0.76 8.98
N PRO A 39 18.50 0.14 9.38
CA PRO A 39 18.16 1.54 9.57
C PRO A 39 17.60 2.10 8.25
N SER A 40 16.28 2.15 8.15
CA SER A 40 15.60 2.71 7.00
C SER A 40 15.47 4.20 7.25
N ALA A 41 16.22 5.00 6.50
CA ALA A 41 16.06 6.46 6.47
C ALA A 41 14.74 6.88 5.78
N CYS A 42 13.88 5.93 5.39
CA CYS A 42 12.61 6.23 4.78
C CYS A 42 11.62 6.74 5.84
N PRO A 43 10.89 7.83 5.54
CA PRO A 43 9.82 8.28 6.41
C PRO A 43 8.71 7.24 6.49
N GLY A 44 8.18 7.10 7.69
CA GLY A 44 6.98 6.33 8.02
C GLY A 44 6.06 7.14 8.94
N LEU A 45 5.05 6.49 9.50
CA LEU A 45 4.17 7.10 10.48
C LEU A 45 4.91 7.27 11.81
N VAL A 46 5.65 6.25 12.24
CA VAL A 46 6.38 6.25 13.52
C VAL A 46 7.83 6.71 13.39
N ARG A 47 8.26 7.02 12.15
CA ARG A 47 9.59 7.54 11.83
C ARG A 47 9.46 8.83 11.04
N VAL A 48 9.34 9.94 11.75
CA VAL A 48 9.41 11.29 11.17
C VAL A 48 10.88 11.60 10.87
N VAL A 49 11.16 12.01 9.63
CA VAL A 49 12.53 12.34 9.18
C VAL A 49 12.68 13.84 8.97
N PRO A 50 13.88 14.42 9.17
CA PRO A 50 14.10 15.84 8.89
C PRO A 50 13.89 16.19 7.41
N ALA A 51 13.27 17.34 7.14
CA ALA A 51 13.19 17.97 5.82
C ALA A 51 13.39 19.50 5.94
N ALA A 52 13.51 20.18 4.80
CA ALA A 52 13.85 21.61 4.76
C ALA A 52 12.81 22.53 5.44
N ASP A 53 11.55 22.09 5.51
CA ASP A 53 10.43 22.83 6.11
C ASP A 53 10.03 22.30 7.49
N GLY A 54 10.78 21.35 8.06
CA GLY A 54 10.48 20.62 9.29
C GLY A 54 10.41 19.12 9.05
N GLY A 55 9.92 18.35 10.02
CA GLY A 55 9.80 16.90 9.89
C GLY A 55 8.82 16.48 8.77
N LEU A 56 9.09 15.32 8.18
CA LEU A 56 8.27 14.66 7.17
C LEU A 56 7.75 13.33 7.74
N CYS A 57 6.43 13.20 7.82
CA CYS A 57 5.74 11.97 8.23
C CYS A 57 5.02 11.36 7.02
N ARG A 58 5.07 10.04 6.86
CA ARG A 58 4.35 9.34 5.77
C ARG A 58 3.32 8.38 6.35
N ILE A 59 2.07 8.58 5.97
CA ILE A 59 0.95 7.74 6.37
C ILE A 59 0.72 6.71 5.27
N LYS A 60 0.93 5.43 5.60
CA LYS A 60 0.64 4.33 4.69
C LYS A 60 -0.85 4.02 4.69
N LEU A 61 -1.43 3.93 3.51
CA LEU A 61 -2.85 3.64 3.32
C LEU A 61 -2.96 2.33 2.53
N PRO A 62 -3.32 1.21 3.17
CA PRO A 62 -3.53 -0.06 2.48
C PRO A 62 -4.50 0.10 1.29
N GLY A 63 -3.99 -0.14 0.07
CA GLY A 63 -4.77 0.01 -1.16
C GLY A 63 -5.20 1.44 -1.47
N GLY A 64 -4.55 2.43 -0.85
CA GLY A 64 -4.90 3.84 -1.01
C GLY A 64 -6.20 4.26 -0.31
N ARG A 65 -6.72 3.44 0.60
CA ARG A 65 -8.02 3.67 1.22
C ARG A 65 -7.88 4.45 2.51
N VAL A 66 -8.77 5.43 2.68
CA VAL A 66 -8.94 6.20 3.91
C VAL A 66 -10.43 6.43 4.13
N ASP A 67 -10.90 6.25 5.36
CA ASP A 67 -12.28 6.59 5.73
C ASP A 67 -12.42 8.07 6.14
N ALA A 68 -13.65 8.56 6.25
CA ALA A 68 -13.90 9.97 6.57
C ALA A 68 -13.38 10.37 7.97
N ARG A 69 -13.39 9.46 8.95
CA ARG A 69 -12.88 9.71 10.30
C ARG A 69 -11.36 9.84 10.28
N GLN A 70 -10.68 8.91 9.61
CA GLN A 70 -9.23 8.94 9.38
C GLN A 70 -8.84 10.22 8.62
N ALA A 71 -9.52 10.57 7.54
CA ALA A 71 -9.22 11.79 6.77
C ALA A 71 -9.32 13.06 7.63
N ARG A 72 -10.34 13.18 8.49
CA ARG A 72 -10.46 14.28 9.44
C ARG A 72 -9.34 14.28 10.48
N ALA A 73 -8.96 13.11 10.99
CA ALA A 73 -7.86 12.98 11.94
C ALA A 73 -6.52 13.42 11.31
N ILE A 74 -6.25 12.99 10.07
CA ILE A 74 -5.06 13.41 9.31
C ILE A 74 -5.04 14.93 9.16
N ALA A 75 -6.16 15.53 8.75
CA ALA A 75 -6.26 16.98 8.59
C ALA A 75 -6.07 17.75 9.91
N ALA A 76 -6.62 17.23 11.02
CA ALA A 76 -6.44 17.82 12.34
C ALA A 76 -4.97 17.75 12.78
N VAL A 77 -4.35 16.58 12.65
CA VAL A 77 -2.95 16.34 13.02
C VAL A 77 -1.99 17.18 12.18
N ALA A 78 -2.22 17.29 10.87
CA ALA A 78 -1.39 18.11 9.98
C ALA A 78 -1.33 19.56 10.42
N ARG A 79 -2.48 20.14 10.82
CA ARG A 79 -2.55 21.51 11.36
C ARG A 79 -1.98 21.61 12.77
N ALA A 80 -2.31 20.63 13.61
CA ALA A 80 -1.97 20.65 15.03
C ALA A 80 -0.49 20.43 15.29
N HIS A 81 0.24 19.72 14.44
CA HIS A 81 1.63 19.29 14.67
C HIS A 81 2.61 19.68 13.54
N GLY A 82 2.11 20.09 12.37
CA GLY A 82 2.92 20.46 11.21
C GLY A 82 2.51 21.77 10.56
N SER A 83 2.76 21.88 9.25
CA SER A 83 2.42 23.08 8.46
C SER A 83 0.97 23.10 7.97
N GLY A 84 0.20 22.04 8.20
CA GLY A 84 -1.13 21.83 7.61
C GLY A 84 -1.11 21.29 6.19
N VAL A 85 0.06 21.17 5.55
CA VAL A 85 0.20 20.62 4.19
C VAL A 85 0.11 19.09 4.21
N ILE A 86 -0.67 18.56 3.27
CA ILE A 86 -0.87 17.12 3.06
C ILE A 86 -0.67 16.85 1.57
N GLU A 87 0.22 15.92 1.25
CA GLU A 87 0.53 15.54 -0.12
C GLU A 87 0.13 14.10 -0.39
N ALA A 88 -0.55 13.86 -1.52
CA ALA A 88 -0.73 12.52 -2.04
C ALA A 88 0.55 12.04 -2.73
N THR A 89 0.86 10.75 -2.59
CA THR A 89 2.04 10.14 -3.23
C THR A 89 1.65 9.30 -4.43
N ASN A 90 2.61 9.04 -5.31
CA ASN A 90 2.45 8.09 -6.43
C ASN A 90 2.22 6.63 -6.02
N ARG A 91 2.23 6.32 -4.71
CA ARG A 91 1.93 5.00 -4.16
C ARG A 91 0.68 5.01 -3.27
N ALA A 92 -0.23 5.93 -3.55
CA ALA A 92 -1.51 6.11 -2.86
C ALA A 92 -1.40 6.26 -1.33
N ASN A 93 -0.23 6.64 -0.81
CA ASN A 93 -0.03 7.06 0.57
C ASN A 93 -0.19 8.58 0.70
N LEU A 94 -0.22 9.07 1.93
CA LEU A 94 -0.21 10.51 2.25
C LEU A 94 1.09 10.91 2.95
N GLN A 95 1.50 12.17 2.79
CA GLN A 95 2.63 12.77 3.48
C GLN A 95 2.22 14.04 4.21
N LEU A 96 2.67 14.19 5.46
CA LEU A 96 2.54 15.41 6.25
C LEU A 96 3.88 16.14 6.29
N ARG A 97 3.85 17.44 6.07
CA ARG A 97 5.03 18.30 5.95
C ARG A 97 5.18 19.24 7.15
N GLY A 98 6.41 19.71 7.35
CA GLY A 98 6.75 20.73 8.33
C GLY A 98 6.37 20.37 9.77
N ILE A 99 6.51 19.10 10.15
CA ILE A 99 6.30 18.67 11.53
C ILE A 99 7.29 19.40 12.43
N ARG A 100 6.79 20.08 13.46
CA ARG A 100 7.63 20.88 14.35
C ARG A 100 8.45 19.99 15.28
N ASP A 101 9.57 20.52 15.75
CA ASP A 101 10.46 19.80 16.66
C ASP A 101 9.72 19.37 17.94
N GLY A 102 9.94 18.11 18.34
CA GLY A 102 9.28 17.52 19.51
C GLY A 102 7.83 17.05 19.30
N GLU A 103 7.17 17.38 18.18
CA GLU A 103 5.76 17.02 17.93
C GLU A 103 5.57 15.59 17.39
N ALA A 104 6.64 14.95 16.91
CA ALA A 104 6.56 13.62 16.28
C ALA A 104 5.87 12.54 17.15
N PRO A 105 6.12 12.43 18.47
CA PRO A 105 5.43 11.45 19.31
C PRO A 105 3.93 11.71 19.43
N ALA A 106 3.51 12.97 19.62
CA ALA A 106 2.11 13.34 19.76
C ALA A 106 1.34 13.11 18.44
N LEU A 107 1.94 13.52 17.32
CA LEU A 107 1.44 13.23 15.97
C LEU A 107 1.26 11.73 15.76
N THR A 108 2.27 10.93 16.10
CA THR A 108 2.26 9.47 15.93
C THR A 108 1.13 8.85 16.75
N ALA A 109 1.02 9.21 18.03
CA ALA A 109 -0.03 8.69 18.91
C ALA A 109 -1.44 9.03 18.42
N ALA A 110 -1.65 10.27 17.93
CA ALA A 110 -2.93 10.69 17.39
C ALA A 110 -3.34 9.91 16.12
N LEU A 111 -2.39 9.68 15.21
CA LEU A 111 -2.64 8.90 13.99
C LEU A 111 -2.90 7.41 14.30
N LEU A 112 -2.10 6.81 15.18
CA LEU A 112 -2.32 5.44 15.66
C LEU A 112 -3.69 5.30 16.34
N GLY A 113 -4.08 6.25 17.19
CA GLY A 113 -5.41 6.30 17.82
C GLY A 113 -6.56 6.48 16.81
N ALA A 114 -6.28 7.07 15.65
CA ALA A 114 -7.23 7.14 14.54
C ALA A 114 -7.29 5.84 13.73
N GLY A 115 -6.56 4.78 14.11
CA GLY A 115 -6.49 3.53 13.37
C GLY A 115 -5.72 3.66 12.05
N LEU A 116 -4.76 4.59 11.99
CA LEU A 116 -3.77 4.69 10.92
C LEU A 116 -2.47 4.08 11.41
N GLY A 117 -1.75 3.36 10.56
CA GLY A 117 -0.50 2.71 10.92
C GLY A 117 -0.45 1.26 10.49
N PRO A 118 0.50 0.48 11.03
CA PRO A 118 0.70 -0.89 10.60
C PRO A 118 -0.50 -1.79 10.92
N LEU A 119 -0.77 -2.76 10.04
CA LEU A 119 -1.91 -3.68 10.18
C LEU A 119 -1.77 -4.68 11.32
N VAL A 120 -0.52 -4.94 11.75
CA VAL A 120 -0.21 -5.87 12.82
C VAL A 120 0.27 -5.07 14.03
N ASP A 121 -0.37 -5.33 15.16
CA ASP A 121 0.04 -4.77 16.44
C ASP A 121 1.45 -5.25 16.80
N ALA A 122 2.30 -4.29 17.16
CA ALA A 122 3.67 -4.52 17.56
C ALA A 122 3.83 -4.82 19.07
N GLY A 123 2.72 -4.93 19.81
CA GLY A 123 2.74 -5.33 21.23
C GLY A 123 3.49 -4.33 22.12
N GLY A 124 3.54 -3.06 21.72
CA GLY A 124 4.27 -2.00 22.42
C GLY A 124 5.79 -1.94 22.16
N ASP A 125 6.35 -2.86 21.37
CA ASP A 125 7.75 -2.80 20.97
C ASP A 125 7.94 -1.77 19.84
N ALA A 126 8.71 -0.71 20.11
CA ALA A 126 8.96 0.37 19.17
C ALA A 126 9.73 -0.06 17.91
N ALA A 127 10.66 -1.02 18.04
CA ALA A 127 11.41 -1.56 16.91
C ALA A 127 10.51 -2.45 16.04
N ALA A 128 9.68 -3.28 16.66
CA ALA A 128 8.68 -4.07 15.94
C ALA A 128 7.66 -3.17 15.24
N LEU A 129 7.23 -2.08 15.87
CA LEU A 129 6.30 -1.11 15.28
C LEU A 129 6.92 -0.41 14.08
N ALA A 130 8.18 0.04 14.19
CA ALA A 130 8.91 0.64 13.07
C ALA A 130 9.12 -0.35 11.92
N ALA A 131 9.39 -1.63 12.22
CA ALA A 131 9.54 -2.67 11.22
C ALA A 131 8.21 -3.00 10.51
N SER A 132 7.10 -3.00 11.25
CA SER A 132 5.73 -3.15 10.73
C SER A 132 5.35 -1.93 9.87
N ASP A 133 5.77 -0.73 10.29
CA ASP A 133 5.60 0.52 9.55
C ASP A 133 6.52 0.62 8.32
N ASP A 134 7.44 -0.33 8.09
CA ASP A 134 8.24 -0.41 6.86
C ASP A 134 7.58 -1.27 5.76
N VAL A 135 6.49 -2.01 6.08
CA VAL A 135 5.73 -2.84 5.11
C VAL A 135 5.24 -2.01 3.92
N ARG A 136 5.42 -2.53 2.70
CA ARG A 136 5.11 -1.80 1.47
C ARG A 136 3.60 -1.77 1.20
N ASN A 137 3.16 -0.73 0.51
CA ASN A 137 1.78 -0.67 0.05
C ASN A 137 1.58 -1.64 -1.12
N LEU A 138 0.40 -2.23 -1.19
CA LEU A 138 -0.12 -2.95 -2.34
C LEU A 138 -1.01 -1.97 -3.10
N LEU A 139 -0.60 -1.61 -4.32
CA LEU A 139 -1.34 -0.66 -5.14
C LEU A 139 -2.51 -1.38 -5.80
N LEU A 140 -3.67 -0.75 -5.73
CA LEU A 140 -4.92 -1.20 -6.36
C LEU A 140 -5.46 -0.07 -7.23
N SER A 141 -6.34 -0.40 -8.16
CA SER A 141 -7.15 0.60 -8.84
C SER A 141 -7.92 1.44 -7.80
N PRO A 142 -8.10 2.76 -8.00
CA PRO A 142 -9.02 3.57 -7.20
C PRO A 142 -10.46 3.03 -7.19
N LEU A 143 -10.82 2.23 -8.20
CA LEU A 143 -12.14 1.61 -8.35
C LEU A 143 -12.18 0.15 -7.87
N ALA A 144 -11.11 -0.39 -7.27
CA ALA A 144 -11.08 -1.76 -6.76
C ALA A 144 -12.27 -2.06 -5.82
N GLY A 145 -12.98 -3.16 -6.11
CA GLY A 145 -14.20 -3.58 -5.41
C GLY A 145 -15.43 -2.70 -5.67
N ARG A 146 -15.37 -1.77 -6.63
CA ARG A 146 -16.46 -0.86 -6.99
C ARG A 146 -16.74 -0.78 -8.49
N ASP A 147 -15.78 -1.14 -9.33
CA ASP A 147 -15.95 -1.09 -10.78
C ASP A 147 -16.80 -2.27 -11.28
N PRO A 148 -17.98 -2.04 -11.86
CA PRO A 148 -18.77 -3.11 -12.47
C PRO A 148 -18.11 -3.70 -13.74
N ALA A 149 -17.15 -3.01 -14.34
CA ALA A 149 -16.41 -3.48 -15.50
C ALA A 149 -15.15 -4.28 -15.14
N ALA A 150 -14.81 -4.40 -13.86
CA ALA A 150 -13.66 -5.20 -13.43
C ALA A 150 -13.78 -6.64 -13.92
N LEU A 151 -12.69 -7.19 -14.48
CA LEU A 151 -12.62 -8.59 -14.87
C LEU A 151 -12.55 -9.49 -13.64
N ILE A 152 -11.88 -9.01 -12.59
CA ILE A 152 -11.65 -9.70 -11.33
C ILE A 152 -11.76 -8.69 -10.19
N ASP A 153 -12.37 -9.10 -9.07
CA ASP A 153 -12.37 -8.29 -7.85
C ASP A 153 -10.96 -8.22 -7.22
N SER A 154 -10.19 -7.21 -7.62
CA SER A 154 -8.83 -7.01 -7.10
C SER A 154 -8.82 -6.67 -5.61
N ALA A 155 -9.89 -6.10 -5.05
CA ALA A 155 -9.98 -5.78 -3.63
C ALA A 155 -10.09 -7.06 -2.78
N ALA A 156 -10.88 -8.04 -3.25
CA ALA A 156 -10.97 -9.34 -2.61
C ALA A 156 -9.62 -10.10 -2.64
N LEU A 157 -8.90 -10.03 -3.77
CA LEU A 157 -7.56 -10.63 -3.89
C LEU A 157 -6.50 -9.91 -3.06
N ALA A 158 -6.65 -8.60 -2.84
CA ALA A 158 -5.70 -7.80 -2.08
C ALA A 158 -5.71 -8.13 -0.59
N ALA A 159 -6.87 -8.44 -0.01
CA ALA A 159 -7.03 -8.73 1.42
C ALA A 159 -6.04 -9.79 1.96
N PRO A 160 -5.94 -11.00 1.38
CA PRO A 160 -4.95 -11.99 1.82
C PRO A 160 -3.50 -11.56 1.56
N LEU A 161 -3.23 -10.75 0.53
CA LEU A 161 -1.89 -10.25 0.27
C LEU A 161 -1.45 -9.19 1.27
N PHE A 162 -2.34 -8.32 1.75
CA PHE A 162 -2.03 -7.39 2.83
C PHE A 162 -1.61 -8.13 4.10
N ASP A 163 -2.34 -9.18 4.48
CA ASP A 163 -2.02 -10.00 5.64
C ASP A 163 -0.67 -10.73 5.45
N MET A 164 -0.46 -11.35 4.29
CA MET A 164 0.82 -11.97 3.94
C MET A 164 1.98 -10.98 4.01
N LEU A 165 1.87 -9.80 3.39
CA LEU A 165 2.91 -8.77 3.39
C LEU A 165 3.21 -8.23 4.80
N ALA A 166 2.21 -8.21 5.68
CA ALA A 166 2.38 -7.76 7.06
C ALA A 166 3.02 -8.83 7.95
N ARG A 167 2.84 -10.11 7.64
CA ARG A 167 3.30 -11.24 8.49
C ARG A 167 4.54 -11.96 8.00
N GLU A 168 4.77 -12.03 6.68
CA GLU A 168 5.88 -12.77 6.07
C GLU A 168 7.24 -12.29 6.58
N PRO A 169 8.01 -13.10 7.33
CA PRO A 169 9.30 -12.68 7.88
C PRO A 169 10.32 -12.29 6.81
N ARG A 170 10.27 -12.95 5.64
CA ARG A 170 11.21 -12.69 4.53
C ARG A 170 10.98 -11.34 3.84
N ARG A 171 9.92 -10.60 4.18
CA ARG A 171 9.67 -9.26 3.63
C ARG A 171 10.84 -8.29 3.83
N PHE A 172 11.65 -8.49 4.87
CA PHE A 172 12.84 -7.67 5.12
C PHE A 172 13.98 -7.95 4.14
N GLU A 173 13.97 -9.08 3.43
CA GLU A 173 14.93 -9.41 2.37
C GLU A 173 14.67 -8.58 1.10
N LEU A 174 13.42 -8.15 0.88
CA LEU A 174 13.03 -7.36 -0.28
C LEU A 174 13.72 -6.00 -0.27
N SER A 175 14.03 -5.50 -1.48
CA SER A 175 14.55 -4.15 -1.65
C SER A 175 13.61 -3.11 -1.05
N PRO A 176 14.12 -2.07 -0.38
CA PRO A 176 13.31 -0.94 0.04
C PRO A 176 12.59 -0.21 -1.11
N LYS A 177 13.06 -0.40 -2.34
CA LYS A 177 12.52 0.21 -3.58
C LYS A 177 11.64 -0.73 -4.40
N PHE A 178 11.08 -1.78 -3.79
CA PHE A 178 10.14 -2.68 -4.44
C PHE A 178 8.67 -2.22 -4.24
N SER A 179 7.78 -2.52 -5.20
CA SER A 179 6.35 -2.20 -5.17
C SER A 179 5.55 -3.32 -5.84
N ILE A 180 4.33 -3.57 -5.36
CA ILE A 180 3.38 -4.52 -5.97
C ILE A 180 2.13 -3.76 -6.37
N GLN A 181 1.62 -4.03 -7.57
CA GLN A 181 0.33 -3.55 -8.04
C GLN A 181 -0.52 -4.76 -8.43
N LEU A 182 -1.79 -4.76 -8.02
CA LEU A 182 -2.81 -5.63 -8.58
C LEU A 182 -3.73 -4.81 -9.47
N ASP A 183 -3.96 -5.34 -10.66
CA ASP A 183 -4.90 -4.82 -11.64
C ASP A 183 -5.96 -5.90 -11.87
N GLY A 184 -7.22 -5.57 -11.55
CA GLY A 184 -8.38 -6.44 -11.77
C GLY A 184 -9.02 -6.22 -13.15
N GLY A 185 -8.41 -5.40 -14.01
CA GLY A 185 -9.03 -4.95 -15.25
C GLY A 185 -10.09 -3.87 -15.02
N GLU A 186 -9.99 -3.12 -13.91
CA GLU A 186 -10.82 -1.94 -13.70
C GLU A 186 -10.61 -0.91 -14.83
N ALA A 187 -11.65 -0.16 -15.19
CA ALA A 187 -11.65 0.83 -16.25
C ALA A 187 -10.67 2.00 -16.00
N VAL A 188 -10.32 2.23 -14.74
CA VAL A 188 -9.25 3.15 -14.36
C VAL A 188 -8.01 2.34 -14.05
N ALA A 189 -7.19 2.14 -15.08
CA ALA A 189 -5.83 1.67 -14.93
C ALA A 189 -4.89 2.88 -14.77
N ALA A 190 -4.04 2.86 -13.75
CA ALA A 190 -2.97 3.84 -13.59
C ALA A 190 -1.84 3.49 -14.57
N LEU A 191 -2.06 3.71 -15.87
CA LEU A 191 -1.14 3.33 -16.95
C LEU A 191 0.00 4.33 -17.15
N ASP A 192 -0.21 5.59 -16.74
CA ASP A 192 0.77 6.65 -16.88
C ASP A 192 1.39 6.96 -15.50
N HIS A 193 2.64 6.53 -15.29
CA HIS A 193 3.45 6.89 -14.13
C HIS A 193 4.84 7.37 -14.56
#